data_AF-A0A5E4ZCU7-F1
#
_entry.id   AF-A0A5E4ZCU7-F1
#
_cell.length_a   1.000
_cell.length_b   1.000
_cell.length_c   1.000
_cell.angle_alpha   90.00
_cell.angle_beta   90.00
_cell.angle_gamma   90.00
#
_symmetry.space_group_name_H-M   'P 1'
#
loop_
_entity.id
_entity.type
_entity.pdbx_description
1 polymer ?
#
loop_
_entity_poly.entity_id
_entity_poly.type
_entity_poly.pdbx_seq_one_letter_code
_entity_poly.pdbx_strand_id
1 'polypeptide(L)' 'MTGGTEQSLITQSMFWPVLLPEQKLAMDRQFFFEEQVQGLGAITHIRFNIIPDGGVSRLRLWGRLSDKKA' A
#
# COMPACT_ATOMS: atom_id res chain seq x y z
N MET A 1 -16.28 -7.57 13.90
CA MET A 1 -15.70 -6.74 12.83
C MET A 1 -16.61 -6.89 11.62
N THR A 2 -17.55 -5.98 11.42
CA THR A 2 -18.45 -6.02 10.26
C THR A 2 -17.68 -5.45 9.08
N GLY A 3 -16.74 -6.23 8.55
CA GLY A 3 -16.03 -5.87 7.33
C GLY A 3 -17.07 -5.69 6.24
N GLY A 4 -17.09 -4.52 5.59
CA GLY A 4 -17.86 -4.32 4.38
C GLY A 4 -17.56 -5.45 3.39
N THR A 5 -18.52 -5.77 2.54
CA THR A 5 -18.32 -6.78 1.47
C THR A 5 -17.08 -6.43 0.64
N GLU A 6 -16.49 -7.42 -0.04
CA GLU A 6 -15.31 -7.21 -0.90
C GLU A 6 -15.54 -6.08 -1.92
N GLN A 7 -16.75 -5.98 -2.48
CA GLN A 7 -17.19 -4.86 -3.30
C GLN A 7 -17.02 -3.49 -2.61
N SER A 8 -17.37 -3.41 -1.32
CA SER A 8 -17.25 -2.19 -0.53
C SER A 8 -15.78 -1.77 -0.34
N LEU A 9 -14.87 -2.73 -0.14
CA LEU A 9 -13.42 -2.44 -0.04
C LEU A 9 -12.87 -1.80 -1.30
N ILE A 10 -13.30 -2.26 -2.48
CA ILE A 10 -12.87 -1.69 -3.77
C ILE A 10 -13.30 -0.22 -3.86
N THR A 11 -14.57 0.09 -3.59
CA THR A 11 -15.07 1.48 -3.61
C THR A 11 -14.36 2.35 -2.57
N GLN A 12 -14.18 1.86 -1.34
CA GLN A 12 -13.45 2.59 -0.30
C GLN A 12 -12.00 2.87 -0.72
N SER A 13 -11.36 1.94 -1.42
CA SER A 13 -9.95 2.07 -1.86
C SER A 13 -9.70 3.26 -2.78
N MET A 14 -10.73 3.74 -3.47
CA MET A 14 -10.65 4.95 -4.31
C MET A 14 -10.35 6.21 -3.49
N PHE A 15 -10.70 6.21 -2.20
CA PHE A 15 -10.56 7.34 -1.30
C PHE A 15 -9.49 7.11 -0.21
N TRP A 16 -8.69 6.04 -0.30
CA TRP A 16 -7.65 5.79 0.68
C TRP A 16 -6.54 6.84 0.63
N PRO A 17 -6.01 7.27 1.79
CA PRO A 17 -4.86 8.16 1.85
C PRO A 17 -3.63 7.53 1.20
N VAL A 18 -2.77 8.37 0.62
CA VAL A 18 -1.56 7.92 -0.08
C VAL A 18 -0.47 7.62 0.94
N LEU A 19 -0.07 6.35 1.05
CA LEU A 19 1.02 5.92 1.92
C LEU A 19 2.41 6.27 1.34
N LEU A 20 2.58 6.08 0.03
CA LEU A 20 3.81 6.35 -0.69
C LEU A 20 3.44 7.07 -1.99
N PRO A 21 3.90 8.31 -2.21
CA PRO A 21 3.71 9.00 -3.48
C PRO A 21 4.34 8.24 -4.66
N GLU A 22 3.93 8.56 -5.88
CA GLU A 22 4.45 7.92 -7.10
C GLU A 22 5.99 7.93 -7.13
N GLN A 23 6.57 6.75 -7.39
CA GLN A 23 8.02 6.56 -7.48
C GLN A 23 8.40 6.07 -8.87
N LYS A 24 9.43 6.67 -9.46
CA LYS A 24 9.99 6.18 -10.71
C LYS A 24 10.80 4.90 -10.45
N LEU A 25 10.37 3.81 -11.06
CA LEU A 25 11.06 2.53 -11.01
C LEU A 25 11.94 2.32 -12.25
N ALA A 26 12.76 1.28 -12.20
CA ALA A 26 13.65 0.84 -13.28
C ALA A 26 13.68 -0.69 -13.34
N MET A 27 13.97 -1.23 -14.51
CA MET A 27 14.09 -2.67 -14.72
C MET A 27 15.21 -3.28 -13.87
N ASP A 28 15.00 -4.54 -13.46
CA ASP A 28 15.99 -5.38 -12.77
C ASP A 28 16.67 -4.70 -11.57
N ARG A 29 15.89 -3.94 -10.80
CA ARG A 29 16.38 -3.21 -9.64
C ARG A 29 15.45 -3.38 -8.46
N GLN A 30 16.06 -3.48 -7.28
CA GLN A 30 15.35 -3.43 -6.00
C GLN A 30 15.27 -1.98 -5.53
N PHE A 31 14.08 -1.58 -5.08
CA PHE A 31 13.83 -0.25 -4.55
C PHE A 31 13.43 -0.37 -3.08
N PHE A 32 14.03 0.49 -2.26
CA PHE A 32 13.75 0.60 -0.83
C PHE A 32 13.26 2.03 -0.57
N PHE A 33 12.11 2.12 0.10
CA PHE A 33 11.47 3.39 0.43
C PHE A 33 11.19 3.40 1.93
N GLU A 34 11.80 4.34 2.65
CA GLU A 34 11.64 4.49 4.10
C GLU A 34 11.22 5.93 4.41
N GLU A 35 12.03 6.90 3.99
CA GLU A 35 11.79 8.33 4.24
C GLU A 35 10.55 8.87 3.51
N GLN A 36 10.19 8.28 2.36
CA GLN A 36 9.05 8.70 1.56
C GLN A 36 7.71 8.15 2.09
N VAL A 37 7.76 7.19 3.02
CA VAL A 37 6.56 6.54 3.56
C VAL A 37 5.89 7.45 4.58
N GLN A 38 4.61 7.76 4.34
CA GLN A 38 3.84 8.66 5.20
C GLN A 38 3.36 7.97 6.48
N GLY A 39 3.36 8.70 7.58
CA GLY A 39 2.88 8.22 8.88
C GLY A 39 1.36 8.20 8.98
N LEU A 40 0.70 7.22 8.37
CA LEU A 40 -0.77 7.08 8.39
C LEU A 40 -1.33 6.28 9.58
N GLY A 41 -0.45 5.80 10.48
CA GLY A 41 -0.82 4.98 11.63
C GLY A 41 -0.96 3.49 11.27
N ALA A 42 -1.88 2.79 11.95
CA ALA A 42 -2.08 1.35 11.76
C ALA A 42 -2.85 1.08 10.45
N ILE A 43 -2.30 0.20 9.61
CA ILE A 43 -2.84 -0.12 8.28
C ILE A 43 -3.16 -1.61 8.20
N THR A 44 -4.35 -1.94 7.71
CA THR A 44 -4.81 -3.32 7.52
C THR A 44 -4.82 -3.77 6.07
N HIS A 45 -5.01 -2.83 5.14
CA HIS A 45 -5.10 -3.09 3.70
C HIS A 45 -4.27 -2.07 2.94
N ILE A 46 -3.64 -2.52 1.85
CA ILE A 46 -2.84 -1.68 0.97
C ILE A 46 -3.28 -1.93 -0.47
N ARG A 47 -3.40 -0.84 -1.23
CA ARG A 47 -3.58 -0.88 -2.67
C ARG A 47 -2.25 -0.53 -3.33
N PHE A 48 -1.75 -1.42 -4.18
CA PHE A 48 -0.52 -1.20 -4.95
C PHE A 48 -0.86 -0.93 -6.41
N ASN A 49 -0.35 0.18 -6.95
CA ASN A 49 -0.61 0.61 -8.32
C ASN A 49 0.71 0.61 -9.11
N ILE A 50 0.70 0.02 -10.31
CA ILE A 50 1.76 0.11 -11.32
C ILE A 50 1.19 0.90 -12.49
N ILE A 51 1.88 1.98 -12.91
CA ILE A 51 1.35 2.95 -13.89
C ILE A 51 2.42 3.16 -14.99
N PRO A 52 2.03 3.20 -16.28
CA PRO A 52 0.70 2.88 -16.81
C PRO A 52 0.38 1.38 -16.76
N ASP A 53 1.42 0.55 -16.84
CA ASP A 53 1.40 -0.90 -16.72
C ASP A 53 2.82 -1.40 -16.38
N GLY A 54 2.99 -2.72 -16.26
CA GLY A 54 4.28 -3.34 -16.07
C GLY A 54 4.25 -4.55 -15.14
N GLY A 55 5.44 -5.00 -14.76
CA GLY A 55 5.61 -6.16 -13.87
C GLY A 55 6.48 -5.83 -12.67
N VAL A 56 6.00 -6.18 -11.48
CA VAL A 56 6.78 -6.15 -10.24
C VAL A 56 6.95 -7.58 -9.77
N SER A 57 8.19 -8.05 -9.72
CA SER A 57 8.46 -9.43 -9.31
C SER A 57 8.05 -9.69 -7.86
N ARG A 58 8.33 -8.75 -6.96
CA ARG A 58 7.97 -8.85 -5.53
C ARG A 58 7.71 -7.47 -4.93
N LEU A 59 6.69 -7.39 -4.09
CA LEU A 59 6.45 -6.28 -3.17
C LEU A 59 6.65 -6.81 -1.74
N ARG A 60 7.43 -6.09 -0.92
CA ARG A 60 7.59 -6.38 0.51
C ARG A 60 7.20 -5.14 1.31
N LEU A 61 6.33 -5.35 2.28
CA LEU A 61 5.85 -4.30 3.19
C LEU A 61 6.36 -4.65 4.59
N TRP A 62 7.24 -3.80 5.10
CA TRP A 62 7.83 -3.98 6.42
C TRP A 62 7.13 -3.05 7.40
N GLY A 63 6.77 -3.58 8.56
CA GLY A 63 6.06 -2.83 9.58
C GLY A 63 6.07 -3.58 10.90
N ARG A 64 5.69 -2.88 11.96
CA ARG A 64 5.44 -3.48 13.27
C ARG A 64 3.93 -3.67 13.43
N LEU A 65 3.54 -4.73 14.12
CA LEU A 65 2.15 -4.93 14.48
C LEU A 65 1.70 -3.79 15.40
N SER A 66 0.51 -3.27 15.15
CA SER A 66 -0.12 -2.28 16.01
C SER A 66 -0.79 -2.99 17.18
N ASP A 67 -0.56 -2.51 18.41
CA ASP A 67 -1.24 -3.00 19.62
C ASP A 67 -2.75 -2.65 19.63
N LYS A 68 -3.19 -1.73 18.76
CA LYS A 68 -4.61 -1.43 18.61
C LYS A 68 -5.28 -2.58 17.86
N LYS A 69 -6.17 -3.31 18.56
CA LYS A 69 -7.15 -4.19 17.91
C LYS A 69 -7.98 -3.37 16.93
N ALA A 70 -7.95 -3.77 15.67
CA ALA A 70 -8.80 -3.25 14.61
C ALA A 70 -10.26 -3.65 14.82
#